data_AF-A0A135YLL2-F1
#
_entry.id   AF-A0A135YLL2-F1
#
_cell.length_a   1.000
_cell.length_b   1.000
_cell.length_c   1.000
_cell.angle_alpha   90.00
_cell.angle_beta   90.00
_cell.angle_gamma   90.00
#
_symmetry.space_group_name_H-M   'P 1'
#
loop_
_entity.id
_entity.type
_entity.pdbx_description
1 polymer ?
#
loop_
_entity_poly.entity_id
_entity_poly.type
_entity_poly.pdbx_seq_one_letter_code
_entity_poly.pdbx_strand_id
1 'polypeptide(L)' 'MEENKQIGKLPANRKWEQKNKEKTRIDGYRRTARLFINKHSSPDDLEELKILIKKREEELKNKGGNESM' A
#
# COMPACT_ATOMS: atom_id res chain seq x y z
N MET A 1 12.24 -12.53 46.43
CA MET A 1 11.04 -12.88 45.65
C MET A 1 10.50 -11.58 45.09
N GLU A 2 10.69 -11.31 43.81
CA GLU A 2 9.88 -10.29 43.15
C GLU A 2 9.57 -10.79 41.74
N GLU A 3 8.46 -11.52 41.68
CA GLU A 3 7.86 -12.06 40.47
C GLU A 3 7.32 -10.89 39.66
N ASN A 4 8.11 -10.38 38.71
CA ASN A 4 7.67 -9.30 37.83
C ASN A 4 6.75 -9.87 36.74
N LYS A 5 5.50 -10.06 37.14
CA LYS A 5 4.36 -10.51 36.37
C LYS A 5 4.05 -9.50 35.26
N GLN A 6 4.76 -9.60 34.13
CA GLN A 6 4.48 -8.83 32.92
C GLN A 6 3.25 -9.41 32.20
N ILE A 7 2.07 -9.32 32.83
CA ILE A 7 0.80 -9.64 32.18
C ILE A 7 0.33 -8.41 31.40
N GLY A 8 0.28 -8.58 30.08
CA GLY A 8 -0.90 -8.19 29.32
C GLY A 8 -0.98 -6.75 28.84
N LYS A 9 -0.41 -6.50 27.65
CA LYS A 9 -1.11 -5.77 26.58
C LYS A 9 -0.71 -6.38 25.24
N LEU A 10 -1.44 -7.41 24.80
CA LEU A 10 -1.56 -7.64 23.35
C LEU A 10 -1.96 -6.28 22.76
N PRO A 11 -1.15 -5.70 21.87
CA PRO A 11 -1.29 -4.30 21.56
C PRO A 11 -2.66 -4.12 20.92
N ALA A 12 -3.44 -3.17 21.43
CA ALA A 12 -4.72 -2.78 20.85
C ALA A 12 -4.59 -2.45 19.34
N ASN A 13 -3.37 -2.24 18.83
CA ASN A 13 -3.05 -2.20 17.41
C ASN A 13 -3.53 -3.40 16.62
N ARG A 14 -3.49 -4.64 17.15
CA ARG A 14 -3.84 -5.83 16.34
C ARG A 14 -5.30 -5.81 15.89
N LYS A 15 -6.23 -5.26 16.69
CA LYS A 15 -7.65 -5.16 16.28
C LYS A 15 -7.87 -4.04 15.25
N TRP A 16 -7.11 -2.95 15.32
CA TRP A 16 -7.16 -1.86 14.35
C TRP A 16 -6.51 -2.23 13.01
N GLU A 17 -5.38 -2.94 13.07
CA GLU A 17 -4.70 -3.54 11.93
C GLU A 17 -5.57 -4.58 11.24
N GLN A 18 -6.38 -5.37 11.97
CA GLN A 18 -7.32 -6.31 11.36
C GLN A 18 -8.44 -5.63 10.56
N LYS A 19 -8.96 -4.51 11.06
CA LYS A 19 -10.01 -3.73 10.39
C LYS A 19 -9.46 -2.86 9.23
N ASN A 20 -8.15 -2.59 9.25
CA ASN A 20 -7.43 -1.79 8.25
C ASN A 20 -6.35 -2.61 7.52
N LYS A 21 -6.45 -3.95 7.46
CA LYS A 21 -5.43 -4.81 6.80
C LYS A 21 -5.17 -4.34 5.38
N GLU A 22 -6.24 -3.98 4.68
CA GLU A 22 -6.17 -3.51 3.31
C GLU A 22 -5.47 -2.16 3.19
N LYS A 23 -5.77 -1.21 4.09
CA LYS A 23 -5.08 0.10 4.12
C LYS A 23 -3.61 -0.03 4.45
N THR A 24 -3.26 -0.84 5.46
CA THR A 24 -1.85 -1.09 5.82
C THR A 24 -1.11 -1.80 4.69
N ARG A 25 -1.76 -2.75 4.01
CA ARG A 25 -1.19 -3.46 2.87
C ARG A 25 -0.93 -2.50 1.70
N ILE A 26 -1.88 -1.63 1.37
CA ILE A 26 -1.73 -0.60 0.35
C ILE A 26 -0.60 0.38 0.71
N ASP A 27 -0.50 0.82 1.97
CA ASP A 27 0.57 1.71 2.41
C ASP A 27 1.95 1.06 2.29
N GLY A 28 2.06 -0.23 2.63
CA GLY A 28 3.26 -1.03 2.41
C GLY A 28 3.67 -1.07 0.94
N TYR A 29 2.74 -1.40 0.03
CA TYR A 29 3.02 -1.38 -1.41
C TYR A 29 3.45 0.00 -1.90
N ARG A 30 2.81 1.07 -1.43
CA ARG A 30 3.19 2.45 -1.79
C ARG A 30 4.60 2.79 -1.35
N ARG A 31 5.01 2.42 -0.14
CA ARG A 31 6.38 2.66 0.36
C ARG A 31 7.41 1.88 -0.44
N THR A 32 7.16 0.60 -0.70
CA THR A 32 8.07 -0.24 -1.48
C THR A 32 8.20 0.27 -2.92
N ALA A 33 7.09 0.64 -3.56
CA ALA A 33 7.11 1.23 -4.90
C ALA A 33 7.92 2.53 -4.95
N ARG A 34 7.74 3.42 -3.97
CA ARG A 34 8.54 4.66 -3.86
C ARG A 34 10.03 4.35 -3.68
N LEU A 35 10.39 3.38 -2.85
CA LEU A 35 11.79 3.01 -2.65
C LEU A 35 12.38 2.41 -3.93
N PHE A 36 11.63 1.55 -4.60
CA PHE A 36 12.03 0.93 -5.87
C PHE A 36 12.30 1.98 -6.94
N ILE A 37 11.33 2.86 -7.21
CA ILE A 37 11.45 3.97 -8.19
C ILE A 37 12.66 4.87 -7.87
N ASN A 38 12.93 5.16 -6.60
CA ASN A 38 14.00 6.10 -6.24
C ASN A 38 15.39 5.46 -6.14
N LYS A 39 15.52 4.17 -5.81
CA LYS A 39 16.82 3.56 -5.47
C LYS A 39 17.20 2.31 -6.24
N HIS A 40 16.23 1.54 -6.73
CA HIS A 40 16.48 0.20 -7.27
C HIS A 40 15.99 0.02 -8.71
N SER A 41 15.31 1.02 -9.28
CA SER A 41 14.77 0.94 -10.63
C SER A 41 15.83 1.29 -11.69
N SER A 42 15.81 0.54 -12.78
CA SER A 42 16.56 0.84 -14.01
C SER A 42 15.78 1.82 -14.88
N PRO A 43 16.42 2.45 -15.89
CA PRO A 43 15.71 3.28 -16.86
C PRO A 43 14.52 2.57 -17.52
N ASP A 44 14.71 1.29 -17.87
CA ASP A 44 13.69 0.44 -18.49
C ASP A 44 12.51 0.19 -17.54
N ASP A 45 12.79 -0.15 -16.27
CA ASP A 45 11.76 -0.30 -15.23
C ASP A 45 10.93 0.98 -15.07
N LEU A 46 11.58 2.15 -15.13
CA LEU A 46 10.89 3.44 -15.04
C LEU A 46 9.97 3.70 -16.24
N GLU A 47 10.37 3.28 -17.44
CA GLU A 47 9.51 3.37 -18.63
C GLU A 47 8.30 2.44 -18.53
N GLU A 48 8.49 1.19 -18.11
CA GLU A 48 7.39 0.26 -17.87
C GLU A 48 6.42 0.80 -16.82
N LEU A 49 6.92 1.32 -15.70
CA LEU A 49 6.10 1.92 -14.65
C LEU A 49 5.28 3.11 -15.15
N LYS A 50 5.84 3.95 -16.02
CA LYS A 50 5.08 5.05 -16.65
C LYS A 50 3.95 4.54 -17.52
N ILE A 51 4.18 3.48 -18.31
CA ILE A 51 3.14 2.84 -19.14
C ILE A 51 2.02 2.29 -18.25
N LEU A 52 2.38 1.61 -17.16
CA LEU A 52 1.42 1.08 -16.19
C LEU A 52 0.58 2.18 -15.53
N ILE A 53 1.21 3.30 -15.16
CA ILE A 53 0.51 4.47 -14.61
C ILE A 53 -0.48 5.03 -15.63
N LYS A 54 -0.03 5.25 -16.87
CA LYS A 54 -0.88 5.79 -17.94
C LYS A 54 -2.10 4.90 -18.20
N LYS A 55 -1.91 3.58 -18.30
CA LYS A 55 -3.02 2.62 -18.45
C LYS A 55 -4.01 2.71 -17.30
N ARG A 56 -3.51 2.82 -16.05
CA ARG A 56 -4.36 2.94 -14.86
C ARG A 56 -5.16 4.25 -14.85
N GLU A 57 -4.57 5.36 -15.29
CA GLU A 57 -5.23 6.65 -15.45
C GLU A 57 -6.35 6.58 -16.50
N GLU A 58 -6.10 5.93 -17.64
CA GLU A 58 -7.11 5.70 -18.68
C GLU A 58 -8.26 4.84 -18.16
N GLU A 59 -7.98 3.78 -17.41
CA GLU A 59 -9.01 2.96 -16.77
C GLU A 59 -9.85 3.75 -15.75
N LEU A 60 -9.23 4.64 -14.98
CA LEU A 60 -9.97 5.51 -14.03
C LEU A 60 -10.83 6.52 -14.77
N LYS A 61 -10.31 7.13 -15.83
CA LYS A 61 -11.04 8.08 -16.67
C LYS A 61 -12.23 7.41 -17.36
N ASN A 62 -12.05 6.18 -17.84
CA ASN A 62 -13.11 5.40 -18.50
C ASN A 62 -14.17 4.89 -17.50
N LYS A 63 -13.77 4.53 -16.27
CA LYS A 63 -14.72 4.19 -15.21
C LYS A 63 -15.61 5.37 -14.80
N GLY A 64 -15.07 6.59 -14.79
CA GLY A 64 -15.86 7.80 -14.53
C GLY A 64 -16.83 8.19 -15.65
N GLY A 65 -16.72 7.59 -16.85
CA GLY A 65 -17.60 7.86 -17.99
C GLY A 65 -18.74 6.86 -18.18
N ASN A 66 -18.70 5.71 -17.49
CA ASN A 66 -19.70 4.64 -17.64
C ASN A 66 -20.83 4.68 -16.58
N GLU A 67 -20.83 5.66 -15.68
CA GLU A 67 -21.91 5.89 -14.70
C GLU A 67 -22.92 6.95 -15.18
N SER A 68 -22.92 7.32 -16.46
CA SER A 68 -23.78 8.37 -17.04
C SER A 68 -24.60 7.93 -18.25
N MET A 69 -24.87 6.63 -18.40
CA MET A 69 -25.82 6.13 -19.41
C MET A 69 -26.93 5.31 -18.77
#